data_AF-A0A094ZKM6-F1
#
_entry.id   AF-A0A094ZKM6-F1
#
_cell.length_a   1.000
_cell.length_b   1.000
_cell.length_c   1.000
_cell.angle_alpha   90.00
_cell.angle_beta   90.00
_cell.angle_gamma   90.00
#
_symmetry.space_group_name_H-M   'P 1'
#
loop_
_entity.id
_entity.type
_entity.pdbx_description
1 polymer ?
#
loop_
_entity_poly.entity_id
_entity_poly.type
_entity_poly.pdbx_seq_one_letter_code
_entity_poly.pdbx_strand_id
1 'polypeptide(L)'
;MKLLQVQVFFRHGARTPLFHVKSSIFPEVKLYYHNYDLPHTLFPYRLIDISTQKQTQLSFDYLDKLFVLPGGNKVGELTKTGQQDAYNLGIRLKKQYKDNYNFISYQFQPSQFHLRTTFIARTIKSLRCVMAGLYGDNISLTEPVNFQCDQLNNEILFPNPHTCQLLTQLFNDGIIECNESKTFQEMKQKLKNILGKYNYFLV
;
A
#
# COMPACT_ATOMS: atom_id res chain seq x y z
N MET A 1 -16.54 5.07 30.72
CA MET A 1 -15.86 5.71 29.57
C MET A 1 -16.62 5.32 28.30
N LYS A 2 -16.87 6.25 27.37
CA LYS A 2 -17.62 6.00 26.11
C LYS A 2 -16.71 6.24 24.90
N LEU A 3 -16.64 5.29 23.97
CA LEU A 3 -15.91 5.44 22.71
C LEU A 3 -16.67 6.40 21.78
N LEU A 4 -16.00 7.42 21.25
CA LEU A 4 -16.61 8.45 20.41
C LEU A 4 -16.12 8.43 18.96
N GLN A 5 -14.83 8.14 18.74
CA GLN A 5 -14.21 8.13 17.43
C GLN A 5 -13.05 7.12 17.40
N VAL A 6 -12.83 6.51 16.23
CA VAL A 6 -11.69 5.65 15.95
C VAL A 6 -11.01 6.13 14.67
N GLN A 7 -9.68 6.20 14.69
CA GLN A 7 -8.86 6.49 13.52
C GLN A 7 -7.87 5.34 13.33
N VAL A 8 -7.82 4.77 12.12
CA VAL A 8 -6.94 3.65 11.80
C VAL A 8 -6.06 4.02 10.62
N PHE A 9 -4.77 4.19 10.89
CA PHE A 9 -3.74 4.34 9.87
C PHE A 9 -3.03 3.00 9.71
N PHE A 10 -2.98 2.49 8.49
CA PHE A 10 -2.32 1.23 8.20
C PHE A 10 -1.56 1.30 6.88
N ARG A 11 -0.47 0.56 6.82
CA ARG A 11 0.27 0.34 5.57
C ARG A 11 -0.42 -0.76 4.76
N HIS A 12 -0.20 -0.74 3.45
CA HIS A 12 -0.54 -1.87 2.58
C HIS A 12 0.07 -3.20 3.12
N GLY A 13 -0.55 -4.33 2.75
CA GLY A 13 -0.02 -5.66 3.08
C GLY A 13 1.25 -6.03 2.29
N ALA A 14 1.73 -7.27 2.45
CA ALA A 14 2.88 -7.80 1.72
C ALA A 14 2.74 -7.65 0.20
N ARG A 15 3.81 -7.19 -0.45
CA ARG A 15 3.83 -6.86 -1.88
C ARG A 15 5.07 -7.41 -2.59
N THR A 16 5.03 -7.48 -3.91
CA THR A 16 6.23 -7.69 -4.71
C THR A 16 7.20 -6.52 -4.51
N PRO A 17 8.53 -6.75 -4.67
CA PRO A 17 9.52 -5.70 -4.51
C PRO A 17 9.34 -4.59 -5.55
N LEU A 18 9.86 -3.39 -5.25
CA LEU A 18 9.90 -2.27 -6.21
C LEU A 18 11.16 -2.31 -7.08
N PHE A 19 12.22 -2.96 -6.58
CA PHE A 19 13.53 -3.06 -7.20
C PHE A 19 13.99 -4.51 -7.20
N HIS A 20 14.65 -4.93 -8.27
CA HIS A 20 15.18 -6.28 -8.38
C HIS A 20 16.69 -6.32 -8.13
N VAL A 21 17.11 -7.03 -7.08
CA VAL A 21 18.53 -7.15 -6.70
C VAL A 21 19.12 -8.40 -7.33
N LYS A 22 19.82 -8.23 -8.45
CA LYS A 22 20.65 -9.30 -9.05
C LYS A 22 21.85 -9.65 -8.16
N SER A 23 22.30 -10.90 -8.19
CA SER A 23 23.55 -11.37 -7.55
C SER A 23 24.24 -12.35 -8.49
N SER A 24 25.57 -12.33 -8.53
CA SER A 24 26.36 -13.35 -9.23
C SER A 24 26.60 -14.60 -8.37
N ILE A 25 26.36 -14.50 -7.07
CA ILE A 25 26.60 -15.57 -6.08
C ILE A 25 25.30 -16.32 -5.80
N PHE A 26 24.18 -15.61 -5.68
CA PHE A 26 22.88 -16.20 -5.36
C PHE A 26 21.99 -16.34 -6.59
N PRO A 27 21.25 -17.45 -6.72
CA PRO A 27 20.31 -17.63 -7.83
C PRO A 27 19.18 -16.59 -7.75
N GLU A 28 18.66 -16.23 -8.92
CA GLU A 28 17.56 -15.28 -9.04
C GLU A 28 16.26 -15.90 -8.49
N VAL A 29 15.60 -15.16 -7.58
CA VAL A 29 14.31 -15.59 -7.03
C VAL A 29 13.23 -15.31 -8.07
N LYS A 30 12.65 -16.37 -8.62
CA LYS A 30 11.50 -16.28 -9.52
C LYS A 30 10.23 -16.13 -8.71
N LEU A 31 9.60 -14.97 -8.83
CA LEU A 31 8.37 -14.62 -8.17
C LEU A 31 7.21 -15.04 -9.07
N TYR A 32 6.70 -16.24 -8.85
CA TYR A 32 5.50 -16.78 -9.51
C TYR A 32 4.28 -16.56 -8.62
N TYR A 33 3.83 -15.31 -8.49
CA TYR A 33 2.53 -15.07 -7.88
C TYR A 33 1.43 -15.22 -8.92
N HIS A 34 0.30 -15.78 -8.47
CA HIS A 34 -0.92 -15.73 -9.24
C HIS A 34 -1.62 -14.40 -8.98
N ASN A 35 -1.93 -13.68 -10.05
CA ASN A 35 -2.44 -12.29 -10.00
C ASN A 35 -3.92 -12.15 -9.66
N TYR A 36 -4.61 -13.25 -9.34
CA TYR A 36 -6.01 -13.18 -8.96
C TYR A 36 -6.20 -12.83 -7.49
N ASP A 37 -7.33 -12.19 -7.23
CA ASP A 37 -7.75 -11.77 -5.90
C ASP A 37 -8.32 -12.94 -5.12
N LEU A 38 -8.06 -12.96 -3.81
CA LEU A 38 -8.68 -13.93 -2.92
C LEU A 38 -10.18 -13.64 -2.84
N PRO A 39 -11.08 -14.60 -3.12
CA PRO A 39 -12.52 -14.33 -3.24
C PRO A 39 -13.14 -13.66 -2.01
N HIS A 40 -12.78 -14.10 -0.80
CA HIS A 40 -13.28 -13.52 0.46
C HIS A 40 -12.75 -12.11 0.77
N THR A 41 -11.78 -11.62 0.00
CA THR A 41 -11.25 -10.26 0.16
C THR A 41 -11.97 -9.26 -0.73
N LEU A 42 -12.78 -9.72 -1.68
CA LEU A 42 -13.49 -8.85 -2.61
C LEU A 42 -14.54 -8.01 -1.87
N PHE A 43 -14.62 -6.74 -2.24
CA PHE A 43 -15.56 -5.79 -1.65
C PHE A 43 -15.83 -4.70 -2.69
N PRO A 44 -17.10 -4.35 -2.99
CA PRO A 44 -17.41 -3.38 -4.03
C PRO A 44 -17.03 -1.97 -3.58
N TYR A 45 -16.27 -1.26 -4.41
CA TYR A 45 -15.82 0.09 -4.14
C TYR A 45 -15.77 0.92 -5.43
N ARG A 46 -15.75 2.24 -5.27
CA ARG A 46 -15.38 3.20 -6.32
C ARG A 46 -14.44 4.26 -5.74
N LEU A 47 -13.53 4.76 -6.57
CA LEU A 47 -12.59 5.80 -6.17
C LEU A 47 -13.21 7.17 -6.41
N ILE A 48 -13.13 8.05 -5.42
CA ILE A 48 -13.59 9.43 -5.51
C ILE A 48 -12.38 10.34 -5.31
N ASP A 49 -12.12 11.18 -6.31
CA ASP A 49 -11.07 12.20 -6.20
C ASP A 49 -11.54 13.32 -5.26
N ILE A 50 -10.76 13.60 -4.21
CA ILE A 50 -11.15 14.55 -3.15
C ILE A 50 -11.23 15.98 -3.69
N SER A 51 -10.40 16.35 -4.65
CA SER A 51 -10.36 17.71 -5.18
C SER A 51 -11.57 18.00 -6.07
N THR A 52 -11.96 17.04 -6.93
CA THR A 52 -13.02 17.21 -7.91
C THR A 52 -14.37 16.68 -7.45
N GLN A 53 -14.40 15.88 -6.37
CA GLN A 53 -15.56 15.12 -5.89
C GLN A 53 -16.19 14.20 -6.95
N LYS A 54 -15.41 13.82 -7.97
CA LYS A 54 -15.84 12.96 -9.07
C LYS A 54 -15.26 11.56 -8.94
N GLN A 55 -15.97 10.58 -9.50
CA GLN A 55 -15.44 9.24 -9.63
C GLN A 55 -14.19 9.26 -10.52
N THR A 56 -13.15 8.58 -10.07
CA THR A 56 -11.89 8.40 -10.80
C THR A 56 -11.57 6.91 -10.89
N GLN A 57 -10.55 6.59 -11.67
CA GLN A 57 -10.02 5.25 -11.82
C GLN A 57 -8.51 5.34 -11.93
N LEU A 58 -7.80 4.35 -11.38
CA LEU A 58 -6.39 4.21 -11.67
C LEU A 58 -6.22 4.02 -13.18
N SER A 59 -5.52 4.93 -13.83
CA SER A 59 -4.91 4.64 -15.12
C SER A 59 -3.77 3.64 -14.91
N PHE A 60 -3.18 3.13 -16.00
CA PHE A 60 -1.97 2.29 -15.93
C PHE A 60 -1.00 2.87 -14.90
N ASP A 61 -0.70 2.10 -13.85
CA ASP A 61 0.05 2.54 -12.68
C ASP A 61 1.41 3.06 -13.17
N TYR A 62 1.95 4.12 -12.55
CA TYR A 62 3.33 4.54 -12.82
C TYR A 62 4.30 3.36 -12.66
N LEU A 63 4.00 2.45 -11.72
CA LEU A 63 4.77 1.23 -11.47
C LEU A 63 4.63 0.17 -12.57
N ASP A 64 3.54 0.18 -13.34
CA ASP A 64 3.35 -0.74 -14.48
C ASP A 64 4.40 -0.50 -15.58
N LYS A 65 5.05 0.66 -15.57
CA LYS A 65 6.06 1.08 -16.57
C LYS A 65 7.50 0.76 -16.17
N LEU A 66 7.74 0.27 -14.96
CA LEU A 66 9.11 0.10 -14.45
C LEU A 66 9.82 -1.10 -15.08
N PHE A 67 9.41 -2.32 -14.73
CA PHE A 67 9.91 -3.58 -15.32
C PHE A 67 9.11 -4.77 -14.76
N VAL A 68 9.24 -5.93 -15.42
CA VAL A 68 8.67 -7.20 -14.97
C VAL A 68 9.70 -7.96 -14.15
N LEU A 69 9.29 -8.48 -13.00
CA LEU A 69 10.14 -9.28 -12.13
C LEU A 69 10.39 -10.67 -12.74
N PRO A 70 11.52 -11.31 -12.42
CA PRO A 70 11.74 -12.72 -12.74
C PRO A 70 10.55 -13.56 -12.26
N GLY A 71 9.95 -14.35 -13.14
CA GLY A 71 8.70 -15.07 -12.86
C GLY A 71 7.43 -14.39 -13.39
N GLY A 72 7.54 -13.23 -14.05
CA GLY A 72 6.46 -12.63 -14.84
C GLY A 72 5.53 -11.66 -14.09
N ASN A 73 5.82 -11.37 -12.82
CA ASN A 73 5.00 -10.50 -11.97
C ASN A 73 5.41 -9.02 -12.08
N LYS A 74 4.49 -8.09 -11.84
CA LYS A 74 4.84 -6.66 -11.83
C LYS A 74 5.40 -6.25 -10.48
N VAL A 75 6.10 -5.12 -10.46
CA VAL A 75 6.69 -4.55 -9.25
C VAL A 75 5.64 -3.88 -8.37
N GLY A 76 5.84 -3.93 -7.06
CA GLY A 76 4.99 -3.23 -6.09
C GLY A 76 3.52 -3.71 -6.00
N GLU A 77 3.18 -4.85 -6.60
CA GLU A 77 1.84 -5.44 -6.58
C GLU A 77 1.54 -6.08 -5.23
N LEU A 78 0.31 -5.91 -4.73
CA LEU A 78 -0.14 -6.54 -3.50
C LEU A 78 -0.32 -8.06 -3.72
N THR A 79 0.42 -8.85 -2.96
CA THR A 79 0.37 -10.32 -3.03
C THR A 79 -0.89 -10.88 -2.35
N LYS A 80 -1.17 -12.18 -2.53
CA LYS A 80 -2.22 -12.87 -1.77
C LYS A 80 -1.98 -12.83 -0.26
N THR A 81 -0.73 -12.99 0.16
CA THR A 81 -0.34 -12.81 1.57
C THR A 81 -0.73 -11.42 2.04
N GLY A 82 -0.41 -10.37 1.27
CA GLY A 82 -0.78 -9.00 1.62
C GLY A 82 -2.29 -8.74 1.62
N GLN A 83 -3.05 -9.39 0.72
CA GLN A 83 -4.51 -9.36 0.76
C GLN A 83 -5.04 -10.01 2.05
N GLN A 84 -4.49 -11.16 2.44
CA GLN A 84 -4.88 -11.85 3.67
C GLN A 84 -4.50 -11.04 4.93
N ASP A 85 -3.32 -10.41 4.96
CA ASP A 85 -2.88 -9.54 6.05
C ASP A 85 -3.88 -8.40 6.28
N ALA A 86 -4.29 -7.74 5.20
CA ALA A 86 -5.25 -6.65 5.23
C ALA A 86 -6.67 -7.12 5.60
N TYR A 87 -7.10 -8.27 5.08
CA TYR A 87 -8.37 -8.88 5.48
C TYR A 87 -8.40 -9.22 6.97
N ASN A 88 -7.33 -9.82 7.49
CA ASN A 88 -7.20 -10.14 8.91
C ASN A 88 -7.23 -8.89 9.79
N LEU A 89 -6.69 -7.75 9.32
CA LEU A 89 -6.88 -6.47 9.98
C LEU A 89 -8.37 -6.09 10.05
N GLY A 90 -9.10 -6.20 8.94
CA GLY A 90 -10.55 -6.00 8.90
C GLY A 90 -11.32 -6.86 9.91
N ILE A 91 -10.97 -8.14 10.01
CA ILE A 91 -11.58 -9.07 10.99
C ILE A 91 -11.30 -8.63 12.43
N ARG A 92 -10.08 -8.19 12.74
CA ARG A 92 -9.76 -7.65 14.08
C ARG A 92 -10.57 -6.39 14.38
N LEU A 93 -10.72 -5.49 13.41
CA LEU A 93 -11.53 -4.28 13.55
C LEU A 93 -13.01 -4.60 13.76
N LYS A 94 -13.54 -5.62 13.06
CA LYS A 94 -14.91 -6.15 13.25
C LYS A 94 -15.09 -6.63 14.68
N LYS A 95 -14.23 -7.54 15.13
CA LYS A 95 -14.28 -8.08 16.49
C LYS A 95 -14.26 -6.99 17.54
N GLN A 96 -13.38 -6.00 17.37
CA GLN A 96 -13.27 -4.88 18.30
C GLN A 96 -14.51 -3.98 18.22
N TYR A 97 -14.74 -3.29 17.11
CA TYR A 97 -15.65 -2.16 17.06
C TYR A 97 -17.10 -2.53 16.73
N LYS A 98 -17.34 -3.71 16.17
CA LYS A 98 -18.68 -4.20 15.88
C LYS A 98 -19.14 -5.18 16.96
N ASP A 99 -18.38 -6.24 17.19
CA ASP A 99 -18.84 -7.35 18.05
C ASP A 99 -18.69 -7.03 19.55
N ASN A 100 -17.56 -6.45 19.99
CA ASN A 100 -17.33 -6.18 21.41
C ASN A 100 -17.92 -4.85 21.89
N TYR A 101 -17.77 -3.78 21.10
CA TYR A 101 -18.19 -2.42 21.52
C TYR A 101 -19.53 -1.97 20.93
N ASN A 102 -20.08 -2.67 19.95
CA ASN A 102 -21.26 -2.23 19.18
C ASN A 102 -21.17 -0.74 18.77
N PHE A 103 -19.98 -0.31 18.37
CA PHE A 103 -19.65 1.07 18.05
C PHE A 103 -20.00 1.43 16.60
N ILE A 104 -19.81 0.48 15.67
CA ILE A 104 -20.24 0.59 14.27
C ILE A 104 -21.43 -0.35 14.00
N SER A 105 -22.30 0.05 13.07
CA SER A 105 -23.52 -0.70 12.76
C SER A 105 -23.22 -2.07 12.15
N TYR A 106 -24.15 -3.00 12.35
CA TYR A 106 -24.03 -4.35 11.79
C TYR A 106 -24.06 -4.33 10.25
N GLN A 107 -24.99 -3.57 9.67
CA GLN A 107 -24.99 -3.24 8.25
C GLN A 107 -24.06 -2.05 8.00
N PHE A 108 -23.38 -2.05 6.86
CA PHE A 108 -22.53 -0.93 6.47
C PHE A 108 -23.35 0.34 6.30
N GLN A 109 -22.97 1.41 6.99
CA GLN A 109 -23.59 2.73 6.88
C GLN A 109 -22.53 3.73 6.40
N PRO A 110 -22.62 4.26 5.16
CA PRO A 110 -21.61 5.16 4.62
C PRO A 110 -21.32 6.38 5.50
N SER A 111 -22.33 6.88 6.22
CA SER A 111 -22.20 8.03 7.14
C SER A 111 -21.32 7.77 8.36
N GLN A 112 -21.04 6.50 8.71
CA GLN A 112 -20.16 6.12 9.82
C GLN A 112 -18.68 6.06 9.42
N PHE A 113 -18.35 6.19 8.13
CA PHE A 113 -17.02 5.94 7.61
C PHE A 113 -16.49 7.10 6.78
N HIS A 114 -15.25 7.48 7.06
CA HIS A 114 -14.40 8.24 6.14
C HIS A 114 -13.26 7.33 5.70
N LEU A 115 -13.28 6.87 4.45
CA LEU A 115 -12.32 5.91 3.92
C LEU A 115 -11.39 6.63 2.94
N ARG A 116 -10.13 6.81 3.33
CA ARG A 116 -9.11 7.48 2.51
C ARG A 116 -7.95 6.55 2.20
N THR A 117 -7.42 6.64 0.99
CA THR A 117 -6.26 5.88 0.52
C THR A 117 -5.42 6.73 -0.43
N THR A 118 -4.11 6.45 -0.50
CA THR A 118 -3.28 7.03 -1.56
C THR A 118 -3.71 6.48 -2.91
N PHE A 119 -3.49 7.23 -3.98
CA PHE A 119 -3.82 6.81 -5.35
C PHE A 119 -2.77 5.84 -5.92
N ILE A 120 -2.57 4.71 -5.22
CA ILE A 120 -1.62 3.64 -5.54
C ILE A 120 -2.36 2.29 -5.48
N ALA A 121 -2.20 1.43 -6.48
CA ALA A 121 -2.98 0.19 -6.61
C ALA A 121 -2.96 -0.69 -5.34
N ARG A 122 -1.78 -0.91 -4.75
CA ARG A 122 -1.63 -1.76 -3.55
C ARG A 122 -2.29 -1.22 -2.29
N THR A 123 -2.39 0.10 -2.11
CA THR A 123 -3.03 0.71 -0.93
C THR A 123 -4.55 0.68 -1.08
N ILE A 124 -5.06 1.01 -2.27
CA ILE A 124 -6.48 0.84 -2.63
C ILE A 124 -6.93 -0.61 -2.42
N LYS A 125 -6.16 -1.57 -2.93
CA LYS A 125 -6.46 -3.00 -2.79
C LYS A 125 -6.37 -3.48 -1.34
N SER A 126 -5.45 -2.94 -0.55
CA SER A 126 -5.39 -3.25 0.88
C SER A 126 -6.62 -2.73 1.63
N LEU A 127 -7.06 -1.51 1.34
CA LEU A 127 -8.28 -0.95 1.92
C LEU A 127 -9.52 -1.77 1.53
N ARG A 128 -9.62 -2.22 0.27
CA ARG A 128 -10.65 -3.18 -0.17
C ARG A 128 -10.66 -4.42 0.72
N CYS A 129 -9.50 -5.03 0.95
CA CYS A 129 -9.38 -6.24 1.76
C CYS A 129 -9.76 -6.00 3.23
N VAL A 130 -9.38 -4.85 3.81
CA VAL A 130 -9.82 -4.46 5.17
C VAL A 130 -11.34 -4.36 5.24
N MET A 131 -11.98 -3.72 4.26
CA MET A 131 -13.44 -3.59 4.22
C MET A 131 -14.13 -4.95 4.04
N ALA A 132 -13.55 -5.86 3.27
CA ALA A 132 -14.04 -7.23 3.17
C ALA A 132 -13.94 -7.98 4.51
N GLY A 133 -12.86 -7.83 5.27
CA GLY A 133 -12.77 -8.41 6.61
C GLY A 133 -13.75 -7.80 7.60
N LEU A 134 -14.05 -6.50 7.44
CA LEU A 134 -14.94 -5.77 8.34
C LEU A 134 -16.43 -6.06 8.08
N TYR A 135 -16.83 -6.15 6.81
CA TYR A 135 -18.23 -6.21 6.38
C TYR A 135 -18.57 -7.32 5.37
N GLY A 136 -17.61 -8.14 4.94
CA GLY A 136 -17.77 -9.11 3.84
C GLY A 136 -18.93 -10.10 4.01
N ASP A 137 -19.14 -10.61 5.23
CA ASP A 137 -20.20 -11.61 5.50
C ASP A 137 -21.62 -11.01 5.54
N ASN A 138 -21.76 -9.68 5.42
CA ASN A 138 -23.03 -8.95 5.61
C ASN A 138 -23.26 -7.93 4.51
N ILE A 139 -22.74 -8.19 3.30
CA ILE A 139 -22.92 -7.29 2.15
C ILE A 139 -24.36 -7.40 1.66
N SER A 140 -25.20 -6.49 2.15
CA SER A 140 -26.41 -6.05 1.45
C SER A 140 -26.19 -4.62 0.98
N LEU A 141 -25.11 -4.42 0.20
CA LEU A 141 -24.79 -3.12 -0.37
C LEU A 141 -25.63 -2.89 -1.62
N THR A 142 -26.43 -1.83 -1.63
CA THR A 142 -27.13 -1.36 -2.82
C THR A 142 -26.17 -0.69 -3.80
N GLU A 143 -25.07 -0.10 -3.31
CA GLU A 143 -24.10 0.66 -4.10
C GLU A 143 -22.66 0.40 -3.63
N PRO A 144 -21.64 0.56 -4.52
CA PRO A 144 -20.23 0.48 -4.13
C PRO A 144 -19.83 1.54 -3.10
N VAL A 145 -18.89 1.18 -2.22
CA VAL A 145 -18.40 2.09 -1.18
C VAL A 145 -17.40 3.10 -1.75
N ASN A 146 -17.52 4.37 -1.34
CA ASN A 146 -16.60 5.43 -1.73
C ASN A 146 -15.26 5.29 -0.99
N PHE A 147 -14.17 5.13 -1.74
CA PHE A 147 -12.81 5.30 -1.25
C PHE A 147 -12.28 6.64 -1.79
N GLN A 148 -11.93 7.54 -0.89
CA GLN A 148 -11.41 8.84 -1.23
C GLN A 148 -9.90 8.77 -1.48
N CYS A 149 -9.45 9.44 -2.53
CA CYS A 149 -8.03 9.55 -2.89
C CYS A 149 -7.74 10.92 -3.50
N ASP A 150 -6.46 11.30 -3.52
CA ASP A 150 -5.99 12.51 -4.18
C ASP A 150 -4.89 12.16 -5.20
N GLN A 151 -4.64 13.06 -6.14
CA GLN A 151 -3.52 12.95 -7.05
C GLN A 151 -2.21 12.86 -6.27
N LEU A 152 -1.28 12.00 -6.71
CA LEU A 152 -0.02 11.78 -6.00
C LEU A 152 0.81 13.06 -5.81
N ASN A 153 0.68 14.04 -6.72
CA ASN A 153 1.37 15.33 -6.63
C ASN A 153 0.80 16.24 -5.54
N ASN A 154 -0.42 16.00 -5.07
CA ASN A 154 -1.10 16.78 -4.02
C ASN A 154 -1.22 15.99 -2.71
N GLU A 155 -0.83 14.72 -2.71
CA GLU A 155 -1.09 13.81 -1.60
C GLU A 155 -0.32 14.22 -0.34
N ILE A 156 -1.01 14.10 0.80
CA ILE A 156 -0.50 14.43 2.14
C ILE A 156 -0.33 13.20 3.03
N LEU A 157 -0.77 12.02 2.58
CA LEU A 157 -0.62 10.76 3.30
C LEU A 157 0.81 10.17 3.26
N PHE A 158 1.74 10.85 2.60
CA PHE A 158 3.18 10.60 2.67
C PHE A 158 3.94 11.94 2.56
N PRO A 159 5.19 12.03 3.05
CA PRO A 159 6.03 13.20 2.82
C PRO A 159 6.22 13.43 1.32
N ASN A 160 5.67 14.54 0.80
CA ASN A 160 5.59 14.80 -0.63
C ASN A 160 6.42 16.03 -1.01
N PRO A 161 7.65 15.85 -1.53
CA PRO A 161 8.51 16.97 -1.94
C PRO A 161 7.86 17.88 -3.00
N HIS A 162 6.97 17.34 -3.85
CA HIS A 162 6.31 18.12 -4.91
C HIS A 162 5.44 19.26 -4.37
N THR A 163 4.92 19.15 -3.16
CA THR A 163 4.06 20.17 -2.55
C THR A 163 4.81 21.16 -1.66
N CYS A 164 6.09 20.92 -1.38
CA CYS A 164 6.86 21.71 -0.41
C CYS A 164 8.34 21.80 -0.78
N GLN A 165 8.78 23.01 -1.15
CA GLN A 165 10.18 23.27 -1.52
C GLN A 165 11.15 23.02 -0.36
N LEU A 166 10.78 23.38 0.87
CA LEU A 166 11.59 23.10 2.05
C LEU A 166 11.76 21.60 2.26
N LEU A 167 10.69 20.81 2.10
CA LEU A 167 10.77 19.36 2.19
C LEU A 167 11.66 18.76 1.10
N THR A 168 11.64 19.34 -0.11
CA THR A 168 12.57 18.94 -1.19
C THR A 168 14.03 19.19 -0.79
N GLN A 169 14.34 20.34 -0.18
CA GLN A 169 15.68 20.65 0.31
C GLN A 169 16.10 19.65 1.41
N LEU A 170 15.26 19.46 2.43
CA LEU A 170 15.53 18.52 3.52
C LEU A 170 15.72 17.08 3.03
N PHE A 171 14.96 16.66 2.01
CA PHE A 171 15.14 15.35 1.39
C PHE A 171 16.52 15.25 0.72
N ASN A 172 16.91 16.25 -0.06
CA ASN A 172 18.21 16.26 -0.74
C ASN A 172 19.37 16.27 0.26
N ASP A 173 19.28 17.09 1.31
CA ASP A 173 20.29 17.17 2.37
C ASP A 173 20.45 15.81 3.08
N GLY A 174 19.34 15.15 3.41
CA GLY A 174 19.37 13.82 4.02
C GLY A 174 19.95 12.74 3.09
N ILE A 175 19.74 12.85 1.78
CA ILE A 175 20.38 11.95 0.79
C ILE A 175 21.89 12.21 0.73
N ILE A 176 22.33 13.46 0.77
CA ILE A 176 23.75 13.83 0.80
C ILE A 176 24.40 13.27 2.06
N GLU A 177 23.83 13.56 3.23
CA GLU A 177 24.33 13.07 4.52
C GLU A 177 24.42 11.53 4.56
N CYS A 178 23.38 10.84 4.07
CA CYS A 178 23.37 9.38 3.98
C CYS A 178 24.50 8.86 3.07
N ASN A 179 24.75 9.52 1.94
CA ASN A 179 25.82 9.15 1.02
C ASN A 179 27.21 9.47 1.58
N GLU A 180 27.37 10.49 2.39
CA GLU A 180 28.65 10.86 3.02
C GLU A 180 28.92 10.04 4.30
N SER A 181 27.89 9.41 4.87
CA SER A 181 28.03 8.56 6.05
C SER A 181 28.96 7.37 5.81
N LYS A 182 30.12 7.40 6.48
CA LYS A 182 31.12 6.32 6.43
C LYS A 182 30.52 4.96 6.78
N THR A 183 29.73 4.89 7.84
CA THR A 183 29.06 3.65 8.28
C THR A 183 28.12 3.11 7.21
N PHE A 184 27.34 3.98 6.57
CA PHE A 184 26.44 3.58 5.49
C PHE A 184 27.23 3.03 4.30
N GLN A 185 28.29 3.71 3.87
CA GLN A 185 29.13 3.26 2.76
C GLN A 185 29.83 1.92 3.05
N GLU A 186 30.38 1.75 4.25
CA GLU A 186 31.00 0.50 4.67
C GLU A 186 29.99 -0.67 4.67
N MET A 187 28.79 -0.46 5.21
CA MET A 187 27.72 -1.47 5.19
C MET A 187 27.28 -1.78 3.77
N LYS A 188 27.07 -0.76 2.93
CA LYS A 188 26.69 -0.91 1.53
C LYS A 188 27.75 -1.71 0.76
N GLN A 189 29.03 -1.46 0.99
CA GLN A 189 30.12 -2.20 0.37
C GLN A 189 30.20 -3.64 0.87
N LYS A 190 30.02 -3.89 2.17
CA LYS A 190 29.94 -5.25 2.73
C LYS A 190 28.80 -6.04 2.07
N LEU A 191 27.62 -5.45 1.93
CA LEU A 191 26.48 -6.08 1.26
C LEU A 191 26.77 -6.34 -0.23
N LYS A 192 27.38 -5.39 -0.94
CA LYS A 192 27.79 -5.60 -2.34
C LYS A 192 28.76 -6.78 -2.48
N ASN A 193 29.73 -6.90 -1.59
CA ASN A 193 30.69 -8.00 -1.58
C ASN A 193 29.99 -9.34 -1.33
N ILE A 194 29.11 -9.42 -0.33
CA ILE A 194 28.31 -10.62 -0.04
C ILE A 194 27.44 -11.02 -1.24
N LEU A 195 26.89 -10.04 -1.95
CA LEU A 195 26.04 -10.27 -3.13
C LEU A 195 26.84 -10.46 -4.43
N GLY A 196 28.17 -10.37 -4.41
CA GLY A 196 29.03 -10.48 -5.60
C GLY A 196 28.83 -9.34 -6.62
N LYS A 197 28.34 -8.17 -6.16
CA LYS A 197 28.07 -7.00 -6.99
C LYS A 197 29.25 -6.04 -6.98
N TYR A 198 30.27 -6.35 -7.79
CA TYR A 198 31.50 -5.57 -7.82
C TYR A 198 31.39 -4.24 -8.59
N ASN A 199 30.44 -4.07 -9.53
CA ASN A 199 30.36 -2.88 -10.39
C ASN A 199 28.95 -2.42 -10.83
N TYR A 200 27.86 -2.96 -10.27
CA TYR A 200 26.52 -2.55 -10.67
C TYR A 200 25.82 -1.70 -9.60
N PHE A 201 25.29 -0.55 -10.04
CA PHE A 201 24.38 0.26 -9.26
C PHE A 201 23.20 -0.61 -8.79
N LEU A 202 22.89 -0.53 -7.49
CA LEU A 202 21.54 -0.82 -7.03
C LEU A 202 20.68 0.31 -7.62
N VAL A 203 20.03 0.03 -8.74
CA VAL A 203 18.93 0.88 -9.23
C VAL A 203 17.70 0.55 -8.40
#